data_AF-F5ZBB9-F1
#
_entry.id   AF-F5ZBB9-F1
#
_cell.length_a   1.000
_cell.length_b   1.000
_cell.length_c   1.000
_cell.angle_alpha   90.00
_cell.angle_beta   90.00
_cell.angle_gamma   90.00
#
_symmetry.space_group_name_H-M   'P 1'
#
loop_
_entity.id
_entity.type
_entity.pdbx_description
1 polymer ?
#
loop_
_entity_poly.entity_id
_entity_poly.type
_entity_poly.pdbx_seq_one_letter_code
_entity_poly.pdbx_strand_id
1 'polypeptide(L)'
;MTKLLINFMKSKNLPVLGTLFSNFPTGYKNVITTLSMTVMLSGCSDWFEPTISEICETNSEMCLDLSLDARCRHERADIIRLRYNHQTDTSDAFKYPLLLAFEDYLVCVEEAQHIEHIKRKGKEATRLKGVITAQRELTRLARETKRSLDPYLSYYHWSRHNDNEAFHRFERYAASNKVNDPELLISLASAQIKTDPERTINTLYKALSLYKDADDIDSAVYLSLVSLGTDKENYRMAYVWLGVSEYFDENIPSARRESLGKKFNLPVDILDSVVSDIVSALDNSQFDASALKLHRL
;
A
#
# COMPACT_ATOMS: atom_id res chain seq x y z
N MET A 1 0.50 -21.89 14.78
CA MET A 1 1.01 -20.56 14.36
C MET A 1 -0.07 -19.91 13.51
N THR A 2 -0.94 -19.13 14.13
CA THR A 2 -2.08 -18.46 13.48
C THR A 2 -2.18 -17.06 14.07
N LYS A 3 -1.28 -16.21 13.57
CA LYS A 3 -1.09 -14.76 13.84
C LYS A 3 -1.00 -14.00 12.51
N LEU A 4 -1.52 -14.58 11.43
CA LEU A 4 -0.78 -14.62 10.17
C LEU A 4 -0.62 -13.30 9.45
N LEU A 5 -1.34 -12.23 9.78
CA LEU A 5 -1.03 -10.89 9.29
C LEU A 5 -1.38 -9.83 10.35
N ILE A 6 -0.54 -9.69 11.38
CA ILE A 6 -0.58 -8.53 12.30
C ILE A 6 -0.40 -7.20 11.55
N ASN A 7 0.10 -7.21 10.31
CA ASN A 7 0.17 -6.03 9.46
C ASN A 7 -0.07 -6.45 8.01
N PHE A 8 -1.32 -6.32 7.54
CA PHE A 8 -1.62 -6.31 6.11
C PHE A 8 -0.99 -5.09 5.39
N MET A 9 -0.41 -4.17 6.15
CA MET A 9 0.35 -3.04 5.64
C MET A 9 1.81 -3.22 6.04
N LYS A 10 2.52 -4.06 5.29
CA LYS A 10 3.95 -3.82 5.10
C LYS A 10 4.08 -3.18 3.73
N SER A 11 3.86 -1.86 3.75
CA SER A 11 4.13 -0.87 2.70
C SER A 11 5.14 -1.37 1.68
N LYS A 12 4.69 -1.56 0.44
CA LYS A 12 5.54 -1.54 -0.74
C LYS A 12 4.93 -0.58 -1.74
N ASN A 13 5.55 0.60 -1.80
CA ASN A 13 5.64 1.54 -2.92
C ASN A 13 4.34 1.80 -3.69
N LEU A 14 3.69 2.91 -3.35
CA LEU A 14 2.77 3.60 -4.23
C LEU A 14 3.46 3.86 -5.59
N PRO A 15 2.91 3.43 -6.74
CA PRO A 15 3.50 3.75 -8.02
C PRO A 15 3.38 5.25 -8.28
N VAL A 16 4.55 5.91 -8.32
CA VAL A 16 4.70 7.26 -8.85
C VAL A 16 4.31 7.22 -10.33
N LEU A 17 3.36 8.08 -10.69
CA LEU A 17 2.90 8.39 -12.04
C LEU A 17 4.06 8.39 -13.05
N GLY A 18 4.16 7.31 -13.83
CA GLY A 18 5.11 7.19 -14.92
C GLY A 18 4.80 8.24 -15.99
N THR A 19 5.72 9.19 -16.17
CA THR A 19 5.67 10.15 -17.27
C THR A 19 5.87 9.41 -18.60
N LEU A 20 4.80 9.35 -19.39
CA LEU A 20 4.83 8.89 -20.77
C LEU A 20 5.60 9.89 -21.64
N PHE A 21 6.90 9.67 -21.83
CA PHE A 21 7.62 10.25 -22.96
C PHE A 21 7.63 9.24 -24.10
N SER A 22 6.68 9.40 -25.03
CA SER A 22 6.68 8.70 -26.30
C SER A 22 7.82 9.20 -27.19
N ASN A 23 8.55 8.24 -27.77
CA ASN A 23 9.58 8.48 -28.77
C ASN A 23 8.95 9.07 -30.04
N PHE A 24 9.25 10.34 -30.35
CA PHE A 24 8.94 10.91 -31.67
C PHE A 24 10.01 10.49 -32.68
N PRO A 25 9.62 9.94 -33.85
CA PRO A 25 10.56 9.51 -34.88
C PRO A 25 11.17 10.72 -35.58
N THR A 26 12.50 10.82 -35.53
CA THR A 26 13.29 11.77 -36.30
C THR A 26 13.33 11.39 -37.77
N GLY A 27 12.74 12.23 -38.62
CA GLY A 27 12.99 12.16 -40.05
C GLY A 27 12.05 13.01 -40.89
N TYR A 28 12.35 14.30 -41.04
CA TYR A 28 12.22 14.97 -42.33
C TYR A 28 13.01 16.29 -42.38
N LYS A 29 13.63 16.53 -43.54
CA LYS A 29 14.62 17.58 -43.81
C LYS A 29 13.97 18.93 -44.12
N ASN A 30 14.65 19.99 -43.68
CA ASN A 30 14.76 21.33 -44.26
C ASN A 30 13.48 22.08 -44.68
N VAL A 31 13.04 23.03 -43.86
CA VAL A 31 12.66 24.37 -44.34
C VAL A 31 13.09 25.40 -43.29
N ILE A 32 13.98 26.31 -43.69
CA ILE A 32 14.38 27.49 -42.93
C ILE A 32 13.35 28.58 -43.22
N THR A 33 12.60 28.99 -42.20
CA THR A 33 11.89 30.27 -42.18
C THR A 33 12.05 30.88 -40.79
N THR A 34 12.86 31.92 -40.73
CA THR A 34 13.10 32.79 -39.59
C THR A 34 11.81 33.55 -39.24
N LEU A 35 11.15 33.15 -38.15
CA LEU A 35 10.13 33.95 -37.48
C LEU A 35 10.59 34.19 -36.04
N SER A 36 10.87 35.46 -35.76
CA SER A 36 11.21 36.00 -34.45
C SER A 36 10.18 35.59 -33.40
N MET A 37 10.48 34.54 -32.65
CA MET A 37 9.73 34.11 -31.48
C MET A 37 10.55 34.51 -30.26
N THR A 38 10.24 35.69 -29.73
CA THR A 38 10.57 36.05 -28.34
C THR A 38 9.80 35.08 -27.44
N VAL A 39 10.38 33.90 -27.22
CA VAL A 39 9.98 32.98 -26.16
C VAL A 39 10.33 33.69 -24.87
N MET A 40 9.31 34.18 -24.17
CA MET A 40 9.46 34.53 -22.77
C MET A 40 9.99 33.28 -22.07
N LEU A 41 11.17 33.38 -21.47
CA LEU A 41 11.65 32.41 -20.50
C LEU A 41 10.74 32.49 -19.26
N SER A 42 9.55 31.92 -19.34
CA SER A 42 8.86 31.46 -18.13
C SER A 42 9.71 30.31 -17.59
N GLY A 43 10.35 30.52 -16.44
CA GLY A 43 11.17 29.50 -15.79
C GLY A 43 10.38 28.20 -15.64
N CYS A 44 10.95 27.08 -16.11
CA CYS A 44 10.41 25.73 -15.95
C CYS A 44 10.51 25.21 -14.50
N SER A 45 10.69 26.07 -13.50
CA SER A 45 10.90 25.65 -12.10
C SER A 45 9.61 25.22 -11.41
N ASP A 46 8.44 25.70 -11.84
CA ASP A 46 7.16 25.36 -11.20
C ASP A 46 6.51 24.07 -11.74
N TRP A 47 7.09 23.46 -12.79
CA TRP A 47 6.53 22.24 -13.42
C TRP A 47 7.10 20.95 -12.83
N PHE A 48 8.18 21.01 -12.06
CA PHE A 48 8.81 19.84 -11.47
C PHE A 48 8.70 19.93 -9.95
N GLU A 49 8.30 18.81 -9.33
CA GLU A 49 8.28 18.73 -7.88
C GLU A 49 9.71 18.90 -7.33
N PRO A 50 9.94 19.77 -6.32
CA PRO A 50 11.28 20.09 -5.87
C PRO A 50 11.99 18.84 -5.35
N THR A 51 13.29 18.78 -5.61
CA THR A 51 14.11 17.68 -5.12
C THR A 51 14.22 17.74 -3.60
N ILE A 52 14.53 16.61 -2.95
CA ILE A 52 14.76 16.58 -1.50
C ILE A 52 15.87 17.56 -1.09
N SER A 53 16.89 17.77 -1.94
CA SER A 53 17.93 18.76 -1.66
C SER A 53 17.37 20.18 -1.63
N GLU A 54 16.59 20.55 -2.65
CA GLU A 54 15.95 21.87 -2.75
C GLU A 54 14.97 22.13 -1.60
N ILE A 55 14.19 21.12 -1.20
CA ILE A 55 13.30 21.20 -0.03
C ILE A 55 14.12 21.47 1.24
N CYS A 56 15.20 20.72 1.46
CA CYS A 56 16.02 20.89 2.67
C CYS A 56 16.84 22.19 2.67
N GLU A 57 17.18 22.74 1.51
CA GLU A 57 17.85 24.05 1.39
C GLU A 57 16.91 25.19 1.76
N THR A 58 15.64 25.09 1.37
CA THR A 58 14.62 26.11 1.63
C THR A 58 13.99 25.97 3.02
N ASN A 59 13.77 24.74 3.49
CA ASN A 59 13.06 24.38 4.73
C ASN A 59 13.87 23.35 5.54
N SER A 60 15.01 23.81 6.09
CA SER A 60 15.98 22.93 6.76
C SER A 60 15.40 22.13 7.92
N GLU A 61 14.42 22.68 8.64
CA GLU A 61 13.74 22.06 9.78
C GLU A 61 12.99 20.77 9.42
N MET A 62 12.57 20.59 8.16
CA MET A 62 11.91 19.35 7.71
C MET A 62 12.86 18.16 7.60
N CYS A 63 14.17 18.43 7.56
CA CYS A 63 15.19 17.47 7.23
C CYS A 63 16.19 17.21 8.35
N LEU A 64 16.44 18.22 9.20
CA LEU A 64 17.53 18.21 10.19
C LEU A 64 17.33 17.20 11.31
N ASP A 65 16.10 16.84 11.63
CA ASP A 65 15.74 15.88 12.68
C ASP A 65 15.88 14.42 12.24
N LEU A 66 15.94 14.16 10.92
CA LEU A 66 16.10 12.84 10.32
C LEU A 66 17.59 12.47 10.15
N SER A 67 17.87 11.18 9.99
CA SER A 67 19.22 10.64 9.82
C SER A 67 19.75 11.00 8.43
N LEU A 68 21.00 11.46 8.36
CA LEU A 68 21.68 11.78 7.11
C LEU A 68 22.36 10.57 6.45
N ASP A 69 22.17 9.36 7.00
CA ASP A 69 22.77 8.18 6.41
C ASP A 69 22.00 7.75 5.15
N ALA A 70 22.75 7.38 4.10
CA ALA A 70 22.19 7.06 2.80
C ALA A 70 21.39 5.74 2.77
N ARG A 71 21.41 4.96 3.85
CA ARG A 71 20.75 3.64 3.92
C ARG A 71 19.23 3.76 3.87
N CYS A 72 18.66 4.70 4.62
CA CYS A 72 17.21 4.94 4.71
C CYS A 72 16.82 6.19 3.93
N ARG A 73 17.45 6.39 2.76
CA ARG A 73 17.25 7.59 1.93
C ARG A 73 15.83 7.68 1.36
N HIS A 74 15.20 6.53 1.14
CA HIS A 74 13.89 6.43 0.51
C HIS A 74 12.81 6.81 1.51
N GLU A 75 12.79 6.15 2.66
CA GLU A 75 11.89 6.39 3.78
C GLU A 75 12.02 7.84 4.29
N ARG A 76 13.26 8.35 4.35
CA ARG A 76 13.53 9.76 4.65
C ARG A 76 12.91 10.70 3.63
N ALA A 77 13.03 10.40 2.34
CA ALA A 77 12.47 11.23 1.28
C ALA A 77 10.93 11.29 1.37
N ASP A 78 10.29 10.17 1.68
CA ASP A 78 8.83 10.08 1.82
C ASP A 78 8.31 10.94 2.97
N ILE A 79 8.96 10.89 4.14
CA ILE A 79 8.62 11.79 5.27
C ILE A 79 8.79 13.26 4.87
N ILE A 80 9.90 13.61 4.20
CA ILE A 80 10.17 15.00 3.80
C ILE A 80 9.11 15.49 2.81
N ARG A 81 8.74 14.68 1.82
CA ARG A 81 7.68 15.02 0.86
C ARG A 81 6.33 15.19 1.53
N LEU A 82 5.96 14.28 2.43
CA LEU A 82 4.70 14.41 3.17
C LEU A 82 4.66 15.68 4.02
N ARG A 83 5.77 16.02 4.70
CA ARG A 83 5.89 17.28 5.44
C ARG A 83 5.77 18.49 4.50
N TYR A 84 6.45 18.47 3.36
CA TYR A 84 6.50 19.57 2.40
C TYR A 84 5.16 19.78 1.66
N ASN A 85 4.46 18.72 1.29
CA ASN A 85 3.21 18.84 0.55
C ASN A 85 2.03 19.25 1.46
N HIS A 86 2.15 19.05 2.78
CA HIS A 86 1.08 19.29 3.74
C HIS A 86 1.43 20.32 4.83
N GLN A 87 2.36 21.24 4.54
CA GLN A 87 2.80 22.28 5.48
C GLN A 87 1.67 23.20 5.95
N THR A 88 0.72 23.47 5.06
CA THR A 88 -0.41 24.38 5.27
C THR A 88 -1.72 23.65 5.54
N ASP A 89 -1.70 22.32 5.58
CA ASP A 89 -2.90 21.52 5.74
C ASP A 89 -3.42 21.59 7.17
N THR A 90 -4.70 21.90 7.29
CA THR A 90 -5.43 21.90 8.57
C THR A 90 -6.15 20.57 8.82
N SER A 91 -6.20 19.70 7.80
CA SER A 91 -6.84 18.39 7.86
C SER A 91 -5.95 17.35 8.54
N ASP A 92 -6.57 16.37 9.19
CA ASP A 92 -5.86 15.22 9.76
C ASP A 92 -5.49 14.15 8.72
N ALA A 93 -6.09 14.19 7.51
CA ALA A 93 -6.00 13.09 6.54
C ALA A 93 -4.55 12.69 6.20
N PHE A 94 -3.66 13.65 5.98
CA PHE A 94 -2.25 13.38 5.65
C PHE A 94 -1.45 12.79 6.82
N LYS A 95 -1.96 12.88 8.06
CA LYS A 95 -1.25 12.35 9.23
C LYS A 95 -1.22 10.82 9.22
N TYR A 96 -2.18 10.17 8.56
CA TYR A 96 -2.16 8.72 8.39
C TYR A 96 -0.97 8.25 7.53
N PRO A 97 -0.77 8.69 6.28
CA PRO A 97 0.41 8.31 5.53
C PRO A 97 1.71 8.76 6.19
N LEU A 98 1.70 9.88 6.94
CA LEU A 98 2.87 10.32 7.72
C LEU A 98 3.21 9.35 8.88
N LEU A 99 2.20 8.83 9.59
CA LEU A 99 2.40 7.80 10.61
C LEU A 99 3.06 6.56 10.00
N LEU A 100 2.52 6.06 8.87
CA LEU A 100 3.08 4.90 8.18
C LEU A 100 4.52 5.14 7.70
N ALA A 101 4.81 6.31 7.12
CA ALA A 101 6.16 6.67 6.68
C ALA A 101 7.15 6.69 7.85
N PHE A 102 6.73 7.12 9.05
CA PHE A 102 7.56 7.04 10.25
C PHE A 102 7.73 5.62 10.78
N GLU A 103 6.73 4.74 10.66
CA GLU A 103 6.87 3.31 10.99
C GLU A 103 7.92 2.65 10.08
N ASP A 104 7.82 2.85 8.76
CA ASP A 104 8.77 2.31 7.78
C ASP A 104 10.18 2.86 8.00
N TYR A 105 10.30 4.16 8.24
CA TYR A 105 11.57 4.79 8.55
C TYR A 105 12.17 4.25 9.85
N LEU A 106 11.36 4.06 10.91
CA LEU A 106 11.82 3.50 12.20
C LEU A 106 12.40 2.08 12.00
N VAL A 107 11.70 1.22 11.26
CA VAL A 107 12.19 -0.13 10.93
C VAL A 107 13.54 -0.04 10.22
N CYS A 108 13.66 0.79 9.18
CA CYS A 108 14.91 0.94 8.45
C CYS A 108 16.07 1.43 9.35
N VAL A 109 15.84 2.45 10.18
CA VAL A 109 16.91 3.00 11.02
C VAL A 109 17.29 2.10 12.18
N GLU A 110 16.37 1.30 12.72
CA GLU A 110 16.65 0.29 13.75
C GLU A 110 17.51 -0.85 13.18
N GLU A 111 17.13 -1.40 12.02
CA GLU A 111 17.93 -2.42 11.32
C GLU A 111 19.34 -1.91 10.99
N ALA A 112 19.45 -0.64 10.58
CA ALA A 112 20.73 -0.02 10.27
C ALA A 112 21.62 0.24 11.50
N GLN A 113 21.10 0.25 12.74
CA GLN A 113 21.94 0.42 13.95
C GLN A 113 22.94 -0.72 14.12
N HIS A 114 22.58 -1.92 13.69
CA HIS A 114 23.42 -3.11 13.86
C HIS A 114 24.64 -3.15 12.94
N ILE A 115 24.86 -2.11 12.12
CA ILE A 115 25.96 -2.01 11.16
C ILE A 115 27.01 -1.03 11.68
N GLU A 116 28.12 -1.53 12.22
CA GLU A 116 29.23 -0.69 12.68
C GLU A 116 30.11 -0.18 11.53
N HIS A 117 30.46 1.11 11.56
CA HIS A 117 31.37 1.69 10.57
C HIS A 117 32.79 1.82 11.13
N ILE A 118 33.70 0.96 10.65
CA ILE A 118 35.12 0.96 11.06
C ILE A 118 35.80 2.35 10.87
N LYS A 119 35.44 3.08 9.81
CA LYS A 119 36.06 4.37 9.45
C LYS A 119 35.22 5.62 9.77
N ARG A 120 33.91 5.49 10.02
CA ARG A 120 32.96 6.62 10.11
C ARG A 120 32.08 6.55 11.37
N LYS A 121 32.73 6.56 12.53
CA LYS A 121 32.08 6.45 13.86
C LYS A 121 30.98 7.49 14.13
N GLY A 122 31.00 8.66 13.48
CA GLY A 122 29.97 9.69 13.64
C GLY A 122 28.59 9.33 13.10
N LYS A 123 28.48 8.30 12.24
CA LYS A 123 27.20 7.89 11.65
C LYS A 123 26.26 7.22 12.65
N GLU A 124 26.80 6.57 13.68
CA GLU A 124 26.03 5.90 14.73
C GLU A 124 25.18 6.91 15.51
N ALA A 125 25.74 8.09 15.84
CA ALA A 125 25.00 9.15 16.52
C ALA A 125 23.84 9.71 15.69
N THR A 126 24.06 9.91 14.39
CA THR A 126 23.01 10.38 13.46
C THR A 126 21.89 9.35 13.29
N ARG A 127 22.24 8.06 13.28
CA ARG A 127 21.28 6.97 13.21
C ARG A 127 20.46 6.86 14.51
N LEU A 128 21.09 6.96 15.68
CA LEU A 128 20.39 7.00 16.96
C LEU A 128 19.44 8.20 17.04
N LYS A 129 19.86 9.38 16.54
CA LYS A 129 18.98 10.55 16.40
C LYS A 129 17.75 10.21 15.55
N GLY A 130 17.93 9.52 14.43
CA GLY A 130 16.82 9.07 13.57
C GLY A 130 15.79 8.22 14.30
N VAL A 131 16.24 7.23 15.09
CA VAL A 131 15.35 6.37 15.91
C VAL A 131 14.57 7.21 16.92
N ILE A 132 15.27 8.07 17.66
CA ILE A 132 14.65 8.93 18.68
C ILE A 132 13.60 9.87 18.05
N THR A 133 13.93 10.47 16.91
CA THR A 133 13.01 11.35 16.17
C THR A 133 11.77 10.59 15.72
N ALA A 134 11.92 9.42 15.09
CA ALA A 134 10.80 8.63 14.61
C ALA A 134 9.85 8.22 15.75
N GLN A 135 10.39 7.72 16.87
CA GLN A 135 9.58 7.34 18.04
C GLN A 135 8.85 8.55 18.65
N ARG A 136 9.51 9.71 18.72
CA ARG A 136 8.89 10.96 19.21
C ARG A 136 7.76 11.43 18.29
N GLU A 137 7.98 11.42 16.99
CA GLU A 137 6.98 11.84 16.01
C GLU A 137 5.78 10.89 15.97
N LEU A 138 5.99 9.57 16.00
CA LEU A 138 4.92 8.59 16.16
C LEU A 138 4.09 8.85 17.41
N THR A 139 4.75 9.10 18.56
CA THR A 139 4.07 9.41 19.82
C THR A 139 3.31 10.74 19.77
N ARG A 140 3.86 11.74 19.07
CA ARG A 140 3.23 13.06 18.89
C ARG A 140 1.99 12.94 18.02
N LEU A 141 2.13 12.36 16.82
CA LEU A 141 1.05 12.16 15.85
C LEU A 141 -0.05 11.25 16.41
N ALA A 142 0.30 10.19 17.12
CA ALA A 142 -0.69 9.31 17.76
C ALA A 142 -1.54 10.06 18.80
N ARG A 143 -0.92 10.94 19.61
CA ARG A 143 -1.68 11.77 20.57
C ARG A 143 -2.58 12.78 19.86
N GLU A 144 -2.07 13.41 18.82
CA GLU A 144 -2.78 14.44 18.05
C GLU A 144 -4.02 13.87 17.33
N THR A 145 -3.87 12.69 16.71
CA THR A 145 -4.91 12.06 15.89
C THR A 145 -5.86 11.14 16.66
N LYS A 146 -5.65 10.96 17.97
CA LYS A 146 -6.38 9.98 18.80
C LYS A 146 -7.91 10.06 18.68
N ARG A 147 -8.44 11.27 18.51
CA ARG A 147 -9.88 11.54 18.41
C ARG A 147 -10.33 11.91 17.00
N SER A 148 -9.47 11.74 16.00
CA SER A 148 -9.82 12.02 14.61
C SER A 148 -11.01 11.16 14.17
N LEU A 149 -11.86 11.75 13.34
CA LEU A 149 -12.99 11.08 12.69
C LEU A 149 -12.60 10.48 11.33
N ASP A 150 -11.37 10.73 10.88
CA ASP A 150 -10.84 10.10 9.69
C ASP A 150 -10.81 8.56 9.85
N PRO A 151 -11.31 7.80 8.86
CA PRO A 151 -11.44 6.35 8.95
C PRO A 151 -10.10 5.64 8.97
N TYR A 152 -9.09 6.15 8.25
CA TYR A 152 -7.75 5.58 8.25
C TYR A 152 -7.07 5.76 9.60
N LEU A 153 -7.19 6.94 10.19
CA LEU A 153 -6.69 7.18 11.55
C LEU A 153 -7.44 6.35 12.59
N SER A 154 -8.76 6.20 12.45
CA SER A 154 -9.55 5.34 13.33
C SER A 154 -9.07 3.88 13.26
N TYR A 155 -8.81 3.37 12.06
CA TYR A 155 -8.23 2.04 11.87
C TYR A 155 -6.80 1.93 12.43
N TYR A 156 -5.95 2.93 12.21
CA TYR A 156 -4.59 2.99 12.75
C TYR A 156 -4.58 2.86 14.28
N HIS A 157 -5.40 3.66 14.97
CA HIS A 157 -5.47 3.64 16.44
C HIS A 157 -5.96 2.31 16.99
N TRP A 158 -6.93 1.69 16.32
CA TRP A 158 -7.37 0.35 16.69
C TRP A 158 -6.26 -0.69 16.48
N SER A 159 -5.65 -0.73 15.28
CA SER A 159 -4.66 -1.75 14.92
C SER A 159 -3.33 -1.64 15.66
N ARG A 160 -2.86 -0.43 15.98
CA ARG A 160 -1.57 -0.18 16.66
C ARG A 160 -1.69 -0.06 18.17
N HIS A 161 -2.83 0.43 18.68
CA HIS A 161 -2.98 0.77 20.10
C HIS A 161 -4.11 0.02 20.80
N ASN A 162 -4.82 -0.88 20.09
CA ASN A 162 -6.01 -1.56 20.60
C ASN A 162 -7.06 -0.57 21.14
N ASP A 163 -7.20 0.59 20.51
CA ASP A 163 -8.19 1.61 20.90
C ASP A 163 -9.60 1.19 20.44
N ASN A 164 -10.42 0.71 21.39
CA ASN A 164 -11.79 0.28 21.13
C ASN A 164 -12.71 1.43 20.68
N GLU A 165 -12.47 2.66 21.14
CA GLU A 165 -13.26 3.81 20.69
C GLU A 165 -12.96 4.13 19.23
N ALA A 166 -11.69 4.00 18.82
CA ALA A 166 -11.29 4.14 17.42
C ALA A 166 -11.91 3.03 16.54
N PHE A 167 -11.96 1.80 17.06
CA PHE A 167 -12.64 0.70 16.39
C PHE A 167 -14.12 1.00 16.14
N HIS A 168 -14.86 1.45 17.16
CA HIS A 168 -16.27 1.80 17.00
C HIS A 168 -16.51 2.96 16.03
N ARG A 169 -15.58 3.94 15.95
CA ARG A 169 -15.65 4.99 14.92
C ARG A 169 -15.46 4.41 13.52
N PHE A 170 -14.47 3.55 13.34
CA PHE A 170 -14.20 2.88 12.08
C PHE A 170 -15.37 1.98 11.64
N GLU A 171 -15.95 1.17 12.54
CA GLU A 171 -17.12 0.34 12.25
C GLU A 171 -18.34 1.17 11.84
N ARG A 172 -18.59 2.30 12.51
CA ARG A 172 -19.69 3.20 12.14
C ARG A 172 -19.49 3.81 10.75
N TYR A 173 -18.25 4.18 10.41
CA TYR A 173 -17.91 4.61 9.07
C TYR A 173 -18.16 3.47 8.06
N ALA A 174 -17.68 2.27 8.35
CA ALA A 174 -17.87 1.10 7.50
C ALA A 174 -19.36 0.74 7.26
N ALA A 175 -20.18 0.86 8.29
CA ALA A 175 -21.62 0.61 8.22
C ALA A 175 -22.39 1.66 7.42
N SER A 176 -21.81 2.85 7.16
CA SER A 176 -22.52 3.96 6.53
C SER A 176 -22.79 3.79 5.01
N ASN A 177 -22.48 2.62 4.43
CA ASN A 177 -22.51 2.30 2.99
C ASN A 177 -21.72 3.28 2.09
N LYS A 178 -20.84 4.10 2.69
CA LYS A 178 -20.02 5.10 2.00
C LYS A 178 -18.60 4.62 1.71
N VAL A 179 -18.25 3.38 2.06
CA VAL A 179 -16.91 2.86 1.80
C VAL A 179 -16.79 2.48 0.33
N ASN A 180 -16.13 3.36 -0.42
CA ASN A 180 -15.79 3.20 -1.84
C ASN A 180 -14.27 3.17 -2.05
N ASP A 181 -13.52 3.00 -0.98
CA ASP A 181 -12.07 2.92 -1.00
C ASP A 181 -11.65 1.46 -0.75
N PRO A 182 -10.97 0.80 -1.70
CA PRO A 182 -10.57 -0.60 -1.54
C PRO A 182 -9.68 -0.81 -0.30
N GLU A 183 -8.77 0.11 0.03
CA GLU A 183 -7.85 -0.04 1.16
C GLU A 183 -8.58 -0.01 2.52
N LEU A 184 -9.62 0.79 2.64
CA LEU A 184 -10.49 0.78 3.82
C LEU A 184 -11.33 -0.49 3.92
N LEU A 185 -11.70 -1.10 2.78
CA LEU A 185 -12.37 -2.40 2.78
C LEU A 185 -11.42 -3.54 3.17
N ILE A 186 -10.16 -3.52 2.72
CA ILE A 186 -9.13 -4.46 3.17
C ILE A 186 -8.90 -4.31 4.68
N SER A 187 -8.79 -3.07 5.17
CA SER A 187 -8.72 -2.75 6.59
C SER A 187 -9.92 -3.32 7.37
N LEU A 188 -11.12 -3.16 6.83
CA LEU A 188 -12.35 -3.72 7.43
C LEU A 188 -12.36 -5.24 7.45
N ALA A 189 -11.95 -5.89 6.35
CA ALA A 189 -11.83 -7.34 6.27
C ALA A 189 -10.85 -7.88 7.32
N SER A 190 -9.72 -7.20 7.54
CA SER A 190 -8.74 -7.58 8.57
C SER A 190 -9.32 -7.58 9.99
N ALA A 191 -10.31 -6.72 10.26
CA ALA A 191 -11.00 -6.66 11.54
C ALA A 191 -12.08 -7.74 11.68
N GLN A 192 -12.77 -8.07 10.58
CA GLN A 192 -13.86 -9.04 10.56
C GLN A 192 -13.37 -10.50 10.53
N ILE A 193 -12.16 -10.75 10.04
CA ILE A 193 -11.67 -12.11 9.72
C ILE A 193 -11.76 -13.10 10.89
N LYS A 194 -11.65 -12.62 12.13
CA LYS A 194 -11.71 -13.47 13.34
C LYS A 194 -13.13 -13.74 13.81
N THR A 195 -14.09 -12.89 13.48
CA THR A 195 -15.44 -12.91 14.05
C THR A 195 -16.50 -13.33 13.04
N ASP A 196 -16.35 -12.93 11.77
CA ASP A 196 -17.32 -13.17 10.72
C ASP A 196 -16.62 -13.44 9.37
N PRO A 197 -16.23 -14.70 9.11
CA PRO A 197 -15.56 -15.10 7.87
C PRO A 197 -16.39 -14.84 6.61
N GLU A 198 -17.72 -15.01 6.66
CA GLU A 198 -18.59 -14.78 5.49
C GLU A 198 -18.64 -13.30 5.11
N ARG A 199 -18.82 -12.43 6.11
CA ARG A 199 -18.77 -10.98 5.90
C ARG A 199 -17.39 -10.53 5.44
N THR A 200 -16.32 -11.18 5.93
CA THR A 200 -14.96 -10.93 5.47
C THR A 200 -14.81 -11.22 3.98
N ILE A 201 -15.26 -12.39 3.50
CA ILE A 201 -15.20 -12.76 2.07
C ILE A 201 -15.94 -11.73 1.22
N ASN A 202 -17.16 -11.36 1.60
CA ASN A 202 -17.95 -10.35 0.88
C ASN A 202 -17.26 -8.98 0.86
N THR A 203 -16.62 -8.58 1.95
CA THR A 203 -15.86 -7.33 2.03
C THR A 203 -14.64 -7.35 1.11
N LEU A 204 -13.90 -8.47 1.07
CA LEU A 204 -12.77 -8.64 0.15
C LEU A 204 -13.21 -8.64 -1.31
N TYR A 205 -14.32 -9.31 -1.65
CA TYR A 205 -14.88 -9.27 -3.01
C TYR A 205 -15.31 -7.85 -3.41
N LYS A 206 -15.92 -7.09 -2.47
CA LYS A 206 -16.23 -5.69 -2.72
C LYS A 206 -14.96 -4.87 -2.96
N ALA A 207 -13.90 -5.09 -2.18
CA ALA A 207 -12.61 -4.41 -2.38
C ALA A 207 -12.06 -4.69 -3.79
N LEU A 208 -11.99 -5.97 -4.18
CA LEU A 208 -11.53 -6.39 -5.51
C LEU A 208 -12.33 -5.74 -6.65
N SER A 209 -13.64 -5.53 -6.48
CA SER A 209 -14.46 -4.86 -7.50
C SER A 209 -14.19 -3.35 -7.66
N LEU A 210 -13.45 -2.74 -6.73
CA LEU A 210 -13.14 -1.31 -6.75
C LEU A 210 -11.73 -1.00 -7.25
N TYR A 211 -10.85 -2.00 -7.36
CA TYR A 211 -9.53 -1.81 -7.94
C TYR A 211 -9.64 -1.53 -9.44
N LYS A 212 -8.81 -0.58 -9.91
CA LYS A 212 -8.75 -0.18 -11.32
C LYS A 212 -7.61 -0.81 -12.07
N ASP A 213 -6.61 -1.30 -11.36
CA ASP A 213 -5.47 -2.01 -11.88
C ASP A 213 -5.25 -3.25 -11.00
N ALA A 214 -4.98 -4.39 -11.62
CA ALA A 214 -4.71 -5.63 -10.89
C ALA A 214 -3.35 -5.57 -10.18
N ASP A 215 -2.40 -4.78 -10.72
CA ASP A 215 -1.07 -4.59 -10.15
C ASP A 215 -1.10 -3.83 -8.81
N ASP A 216 -2.18 -3.08 -8.54
CA ASP A 216 -2.40 -2.37 -7.28
C ASP A 216 -2.90 -3.30 -6.15
N ILE A 217 -3.30 -4.54 -6.47
CA ILE A 217 -3.87 -5.48 -5.51
C ILE A 217 -2.77 -6.25 -4.80
N ASP A 218 -2.66 -6.11 -3.47
CA ASP A 218 -1.72 -6.92 -2.69
C ASP A 218 -2.09 -8.42 -2.77
N SER A 219 -1.11 -9.25 -3.15
CA SER A 219 -1.16 -10.71 -3.11
C SER A 219 -1.77 -11.30 -1.82
N ALA A 220 -1.59 -10.61 -0.68
CA ALA A 220 -2.14 -10.99 0.61
C ALA A 220 -3.68 -11.05 0.59
N VAL A 221 -4.35 -10.27 -0.27
CA VAL A 221 -5.81 -10.31 -0.46
C VAL A 221 -6.24 -11.67 -0.98
N TYR A 222 -5.59 -12.17 -2.03
CA TYR A 222 -5.87 -13.48 -2.60
C TYR A 222 -5.54 -14.61 -1.62
N LEU A 223 -4.38 -14.53 -0.97
CA LEU A 223 -3.96 -15.51 0.05
C LEU A 223 -4.89 -15.53 1.26
N SER A 224 -5.50 -14.41 1.62
CA SER A 224 -6.52 -14.36 2.68
C SER A 224 -7.78 -15.12 2.28
N LEU A 225 -8.21 -15.02 1.02
CA LEU A 225 -9.33 -15.80 0.49
C LEU A 225 -8.99 -17.30 0.43
N VAL A 226 -7.73 -17.68 0.14
CA VAL A 226 -7.25 -19.07 0.26
C VAL A 226 -7.36 -19.57 1.70
N SER A 227 -6.89 -18.78 2.67
CA SER A 227 -6.97 -19.14 4.09
C SER A 227 -8.42 -19.30 4.54
N LEU A 228 -9.29 -18.35 4.19
CA LEU A 228 -10.72 -18.39 4.50
C LEU A 228 -11.40 -19.63 3.92
N GLY A 229 -11.12 -19.96 2.65
CA GLY A 229 -11.62 -21.17 2.02
C GLY A 229 -11.14 -22.44 2.73
N THR A 230 -9.86 -22.47 3.12
CA THR A 230 -9.26 -23.61 3.81
C THR A 230 -9.84 -23.80 5.22
N ASP A 231 -9.95 -22.71 6.00
CA ASP A 231 -10.46 -22.72 7.37
C ASP A 231 -11.94 -23.12 7.42
N LYS A 232 -12.69 -22.84 6.35
CA LYS A 232 -14.10 -23.22 6.20
C LYS A 232 -14.29 -24.59 5.52
N GLU A 233 -13.21 -25.30 5.24
CA GLU A 233 -13.22 -26.56 4.46
C GLU A 233 -13.85 -26.43 3.06
N ASN A 234 -13.98 -25.20 2.54
CA ASN A 234 -14.34 -24.94 1.16
C ASN A 234 -13.09 -25.01 0.28
N TYR A 235 -12.65 -26.24 0.03
CA TYR A 235 -11.43 -26.50 -0.75
C TYR A 235 -11.55 -26.09 -2.23
N ARG A 236 -12.78 -25.94 -2.76
CA ARG A 236 -13.00 -25.40 -4.11
C ARG A 236 -12.64 -23.92 -4.16
N MET A 237 -13.14 -23.13 -3.21
CA MET A 237 -12.76 -21.73 -3.05
C MET A 237 -11.26 -21.58 -2.81
N ALA A 238 -10.69 -22.39 -1.90
CA ALA A 238 -9.26 -22.34 -1.62
C ALA A 238 -8.41 -22.66 -2.86
N TYR A 239 -8.82 -23.64 -3.67
CA TYR A 239 -8.17 -24.01 -4.92
C TYR A 239 -8.21 -22.86 -5.94
N VAL A 240 -9.38 -22.25 -6.13
CA VAL A 240 -9.57 -21.16 -7.10
C VAL A 240 -8.72 -19.95 -6.72
N TRP A 241 -8.83 -19.47 -5.47
CA TRP A 241 -8.07 -18.29 -5.04
C TRP A 241 -6.57 -18.55 -4.98
N LEU A 242 -6.13 -19.80 -4.81
CA LEU A 242 -4.72 -20.16 -4.90
C LEU A 242 -4.24 -20.06 -6.35
N GLY A 243 -5.05 -20.47 -7.32
CA GLY A 243 -4.75 -20.31 -8.75
C GLY A 243 -4.68 -18.85 -9.18
N VAL A 244 -5.57 -18.00 -8.65
CA VAL A 244 -5.49 -16.54 -8.86
C VAL A 244 -4.21 -15.98 -8.24
N SER A 245 -3.85 -16.42 -7.03
CA SER A 245 -2.61 -15.99 -6.37
C SER A 245 -1.37 -16.39 -7.19
N GLU A 246 -1.34 -17.61 -7.73
CA GLU A 246 -0.24 -18.13 -8.59
C GLU A 246 -0.06 -17.31 -9.87
N TYR A 247 -1.14 -16.74 -10.42
CA TYR A 247 -1.06 -15.91 -11.63
C TYR A 247 -0.38 -14.56 -11.35
N PHE A 248 -0.72 -13.91 -10.23
CA PHE A 248 -0.20 -12.58 -9.87
C PHE A 248 1.11 -12.60 -9.08
N ASP A 249 1.51 -13.76 -8.53
CA ASP A 249 2.79 -13.92 -7.82
C ASP A 249 3.53 -15.18 -8.30
N GLU A 250 4.53 -14.98 -9.17
CA GLU A 250 5.39 -16.04 -9.72
C GLU A 250 6.15 -16.84 -8.64
N ASN A 251 6.26 -16.32 -7.42
CA ASN A 251 6.92 -17.03 -6.32
C ASN A 251 6.06 -18.13 -5.70
N ILE A 252 4.76 -18.20 -6.02
CA ILE A 252 3.84 -19.21 -5.50
C ILE A 252 3.87 -20.46 -6.40
N PRO A 253 4.35 -21.63 -5.92
CA PRO A 253 4.47 -22.81 -6.77
C PRO A 253 3.14 -23.51 -7.03
N SER A 254 2.87 -23.86 -8.30
CA SER A 254 1.65 -24.57 -8.74
C SER A 254 1.40 -25.91 -8.03
N ALA A 255 2.48 -26.55 -7.56
CA ALA A 255 2.43 -27.82 -6.84
C ALA A 255 1.49 -27.79 -5.62
N ARG A 256 1.33 -26.61 -4.98
CA ARG A 256 0.43 -26.46 -3.84
C ARG A 256 -1.03 -26.62 -4.25
N ARG A 257 -1.46 -25.96 -5.33
CA ARG A 257 -2.82 -26.08 -5.87
C ARG A 257 -3.10 -27.46 -6.44
N GLU A 258 -2.16 -28.03 -7.20
CA GLU A 258 -2.27 -29.39 -7.73
C GLU A 258 -2.43 -30.43 -6.63
N SER A 259 -1.64 -30.32 -5.55
CA SER A 259 -1.75 -31.20 -4.39
C SER A 259 -3.11 -31.06 -3.70
N LEU A 260 -3.65 -29.83 -3.61
CA LEU A 260 -4.96 -29.59 -3.02
C LEU A 260 -6.08 -30.24 -3.86
N GLY A 261 -6.02 -30.06 -5.18
CA GLY A 261 -6.96 -30.67 -6.14
C GLY A 261 -6.99 -32.20 -6.04
N LYS A 262 -5.81 -32.83 -6.02
CA LYS A 262 -5.68 -34.29 -5.88
C LYS A 262 -6.18 -34.79 -4.53
N LYS A 263 -5.78 -34.15 -3.43
CA LYS A 263 -6.11 -34.57 -2.06
C LYS A 263 -7.63 -34.62 -1.81
N PHE A 264 -8.36 -33.67 -2.37
CA PHE A 264 -9.81 -33.54 -2.16
C PHE A 264 -10.65 -33.95 -3.38
N ASN A 265 -10.03 -34.55 -4.41
CA ASN A 265 -10.69 -35.00 -5.64
C ASN A 265 -11.58 -33.90 -6.27
N LEU A 266 -11.01 -32.70 -6.40
CA LEU A 266 -11.73 -31.52 -6.90
C LEU A 266 -11.93 -31.59 -8.42
N PRO A 267 -13.01 -31.00 -8.98
CA PRO A 267 -13.21 -30.93 -10.42
C PRO A 267 -12.30 -29.88 -11.06
N VAL A 268 -11.00 -30.19 -11.17
CA VAL A 268 -9.94 -29.24 -11.53
C VAL A 268 -10.18 -28.55 -12.87
N ASP A 269 -10.68 -29.26 -13.90
CA ASP A 269 -10.94 -28.66 -15.21
C ASP A 269 -11.97 -27.52 -15.15
N ILE A 270 -12.99 -27.67 -14.29
CA ILE A 270 -14.02 -26.65 -14.08
C ILE A 270 -13.44 -25.50 -13.25
N LEU A 271 -12.70 -25.82 -12.18
CA LEU A 271 -12.14 -24.80 -11.29
C LEU A 271 -11.06 -23.97 -11.98
N ASP A 272 -10.25 -24.56 -12.86
CA ASP A 272 -9.25 -23.86 -13.65
C ASP A 272 -9.89 -22.86 -14.64
N SER A 273 -11.06 -23.20 -15.21
CA SER A 273 -11.86 -22.23 -15.97
C SER A 273 -12.31 -21.06 -15.11
N VAL A 274 -12.75 -21.31 -13.88
CA VAL A 274 -13.15 -20.23 -12.95
C VAL A 274 -11.94 -19.35 -12.57
N VAL A 275 -10.76 -19.93 -12.38
CA VAL A 275 -9.51 -19.17 -12.16
C VAL A 275 -9.26 -18.24 -13.34
N SER A 276 -9.31 -18.75 -14.56
CA SER A 276 -9.10 -17.97 -15.79
C SER A 276 -10.12 -16.82 -15.91
N ASP A 277 -11.38 -17.07 -15.59
CA ASP A 277 -12.44 -16.05 -15.64
C ASP A 277 -12.20 -14.93 -14.60
N ILE A 278 -11.79 -15.30 -13.37
CA ILE A 278 -11.47 -14.32 -12.31
C ILE A 278 -10.26 -13.48 -12.70
N VAL A 279 -9.17 -14.13 -13.13
CA VAL A 279 -7.94 -13.44 -13.56
C VAL A 279 -8.25 -12.45 -14.69
N SER A 280 -8.98 -12.91 -15.72
CA SER A 280 -9.38 -12.04 -16.82
C SER A 280 -10.24 -10.87 -16.35
N ALA A 281 -11.14 -11.09 -15.39
CA ALA A 281 -11.96 -10.02 -14.84
C ALA A 281 -11.15 -9.01 -14.01
N LEU A 282 -10.11 -9.44 -13.30
CA LEU A 282 -9.21 -8.58 -12.54
C LEU A 282 -8.32 -7.75 -13.47
N ASP A 283 -7.68 -8.38 -14.45
CA ASP A 283 -6.82 -7.71 -15.44
C ASP A 283 -7.56 -6.65 -16.26
N ASN A 284 -8.87 -6.85 -16.49
CA ASN A 284 -9.73 -5.91 -17.21
C ASN A 284 -10.51 -4.95 -16.30
N SER A 285 -10.26 -4.96 -14.98
CA SER A 285 -10.93 -4.10 -13.99
C SER A 285 -12.47 -4.24 -14.00
N GLN A 286 -12.94 -5.46 -14.25
CA GLN A 286 -14.36 -5.85 -14.38
C GLN A 286 -14.77 -6.93 -13.36
N PHE A 287 -14.01 -7.07 -12.27
CA PHE A 287 -14.30 -8.07 -11.25
C PHE A 287 -15.66 -7.83 -10.59
N ASP A 288 -16.56 -8.81 -10.71
CA ASP A 288 -17.83 -8.86 -10.01
C ASP A 288 -18.10 -10.30 -9.54
N ALA A 289 -18.08 -10.51 -8.22
CA ALA A 289 -18.25 -11.83 -7.62
C ALA A 289 -19.64 -12.45 -7.89
N SER A 290 -20.68 -11.63 -8.09
CA SER A 290 -22.03 -12.09 -8.42
C SER A 290 -22.12 -12.53 -9.86
N ALA A 291 -21.54 -11.77 -10.80
CA ALA A 291 -21.47 -12.12 -12.22
C ALA A 291 -20.68 -13.41 -12.44
N LEU A 292 -19.56 -13.57 -11.73
CA LEU A 292 -18.71 -14.77 -11.72
C LEU A 292 -19.31 -15.94 -10.90
N LYS A 293 -20.46 -15.74 -10.25
CA LYS A 293 -21.19 -16.74 -9.45
C LYS A 293 -20.31 -17.39 -8.35
N LEU A 294 -19.43 -16.61 -7.73
CA LEU A 294 -18.49 -17.12 -6.71
C LEU A 294 -19.17 -17.68 -5.45
N HIS A 295 -20.43 -17.32 -5.20
CA HIS A 295 -21.25 -17.92 -4.14
C HIS A 295 -21.53 -19.43 -4.33
N ARG A 296 -21.22 -20.00 -5.50
CA ARG A 296 -21.41 -21.41 -5.83
C ARG A 296 -20.16 -22.26 -5.63
N LEU A 297 -19.04 -21.65 -5.25
CA LEU A 297 -17.78 -22.34 -4.98
C LEU A 297 -17.88 -23.18 -3.71
#